data_AF-A0A969RCP3-F1
#
_entry.id   AF-A0A969RCP3-F1
#
_cell.length_a   1.000
_cell.length_b   1.000
_cell.length_c   1.000
_cell.angle_alpha   90.00
_cell.angle_beta   90.00
_cell.angle_gamma   90.00
#
_symmetry.space_group_name_H-M   'P 1'
#
loop_
_entity.id
_entity.type
_entity.pdbx_description
1 polymer ?
#
loop_
_entity_poly.entity_id
_entity_poly.type
_entity_poly.pdbx_seq_one_letter_code
_entity_poly.pdbx_strand_id
1 'polypeptide(L)'
;MKTSDERMKLLGFGDRLLDAAQLMQDPGLQTQKKDARFLSQLLNLGSGYAALNPISQAGEASQFFLDTLLQSGNVQKGSTELEESLKNQKIPTSFLNYQWKLLTTTRWVSALKENLRSPEFINEILNAGKLHLELQATADTGEIVSSGIYSDVLKASNKQELINAANTFQSQFLEPTSLNSSGSDEGILISGVPSSWSLIIRDPLIEPNFERYIDLPIVAAAPAKTRSLGIERSVKSIERFIKLVEDEENHYPNTNRNTKMMITRLRKIFYNSPGWNRQLIPRTGNVSIRYTTKDQNTDGNRIYYIPSVDGLTPAIKVDERDTLTIDSQGKSPELFLNQEVKLLDGSFVDMGHVLAAMDAANHPASVSAGGLFKVDKNIDNCTWIGDLGSIIGKLVLETARRRGSQVALNEVQEYINAYAEPQDMLGDVDGIIISYGVREKIVKGTGGLNLKVSEILDQYYIKNEGGLKSRRFNTFAALIGLGTWQAGTGKFSKESDWLNSYATQVANSAAQYVAVSISDAVGYGVSLPRDIPLVNFTSQQTEAAEIVLRRFLNTLKIHAARE
;
A
#
# COMPACT_ATOMS: atom_id res chain seq x y z
N MET A 1 -13.17 -5.19 -40.22
CA MET A 1 -14.63 -5.41 -40.17
C MET A 1 -15.00 -6.30 -41.33
N LYS A 2 -15.28 -7.57 -41.06
CA LYS A 2 -15.51 -8.59 -42.08
C LYS A 2 -17.00 -8.91 -42.24
N THR A 3 -17.86 -8.55 -41.28
CA THR A 3 -19.30 -8.89 -41.32
C THR A 3 -20.22 -7.67 -41.16
N SER A 4 -21.46 -7.80 -41.61
CA SER A 4 -22.52 -6.79 -41.40
C SER A 4 -22.85 -6.63 -39.91
N ASP A 5 -22.80 -7.71 -39.14
CA ASP A 5 -23.09 -7.69 -37.70
C ASP A 5 -22.05 -6.87 -36.91
N GLU A 6 -20.77 -6.98 -37.27
CA GLU A 6 -19.71 -6.14 -36.68
C GLU A 6 -19.98 -4.66 -36.96
N ARG A 7 -20.44 -4.31 -38.16
CA ARG A 7 -20.79 -2.92 -38.52
C ARG A 7 -21.99 -2.42 -37.72
N MET A 8 -23.03 -3.24 -37.59
CA MET A 8 -24.22 -2.89 -36.80
C MET A 8 -23.89 -2.70 -35.31
N LYS A 9 -23.04 -3.55 -34.74
CA LYS A 9 -22.56 -3.40 -33.36
C LYS A 9 -21.81 -2.08 -33.15
N LEU A 10 -20.96 -1.70 -34.10
CA LEU A 10 -20.19 -0.46 -34.04
C LEU A 10 -21.05 0.79 -34.24
N LEU A 11 -22.05 0.75 -35.12
CA LEU A 11 -23.04 1.81 -35.25
C LEU A 11 -23.80 2.00 -33.92
N GLY A 12 -24.27 0.91 -33.32
CA GLY A 12 -24.93 0.97 -32.02
C GLY A 12 -24.02 1.47 -30.90
N PHE A 13 -22.71 1.20 -30.96
CA PHE A 13 -21.74 1.79 -30.02
C PHE A 13 -21.57 3.30 -30.24
N GLY A 14 -21.52 3.74 -31.51
CA GLY A 14 -21.52 5.15 -31.86
C GLY A 14 -22.74 5.90 -31.34
N ASP A 15 -23.94 5.34 -31.52
CA ASP A 15 -25.18 5.91 -31.00
C ASP A 15 -25.14 6.08 -29.47
N ARG A 16 -24.67 5.04 -28.76
CA ARG A 16 -24.54 5.10 -27.29
C ARG A 16 -23.52 6.14 -26.81
N LEU A 17 -22.46 6.40 -27.56
CA LEU A 17 -21.52 7.48 -27.25
C LEU A 17 -22.18 8.86 -27.39
N LEU A 18 -22.98 9.05 -28.43
CA LEU A 18 -23.73 10.30 -28.64
C LEU A 18 -24.78 10.50 -27.55
N ASP A 19 -25.54 9.45 -27.22
CA ASP A 19 -26.54 9.49 -26.16
C ASP A 19 -25.89 9.80 -24.79
N ALA A 20 -24.77 9.15 -24.48
CA ALA A 20 -24.01 9.42 -23.25
C ALA A 20 -23.54 10.88 -23.17
N ALA A 21 -23.10 11.46 -24.29
CA ALA A 21 -22.74 12.87 -24.36
C ALA A 21 -23.96 13.80 -24.17
N GLN A 22 -25.14 13.44 -24.65
CA GLN A 22 -26.36 14.23 -24.44
C GLN A 22 -26.83 14.24 -22.98
N LEU A 23 -26.56 13.15 -22.25
CA LEU A 23 -26.93 12.97 -20.85
C LEU A 23 -25.99 13.65 -19.84
N MET A 24 -24.83 14.16 -20.27
CA MET A 24 -23.92 14.91 -19.39
C MET A 24 -24.69 16.09 -18.75
N GLN A 25 -24.44 16.34 -17.47
CA GLN A 25 -25.08 17.37 -16.65
C GLN A 25 -24.10 18.49 -16.24
N ASP A 26 -22.79 18.28 -16.34
CA ASP A 26 -21.80 19.31 -15.99
C ASP A 26 -22.03 20.60 -16.80
N PRO A 27 -22.21 21.77 -16.14
CA PRO A 27 -22.46 23.04 -16.82
C PRO A 27 -21.38 23.45 -17.83
N GLY A 28 -20.12 23.13 -17.55
CA GLY A 28 -18.98 23.42 -18.43
C GLY A 28 -18.94 22.56 -19.69
N LEU A 29 -19.62 21.41 -19.68
CA LEU A 29 -19.71 20.48 -20.82
C LEU A 29 -21.02 20.61 -21.61
N GLN A 30 -22.03 21.33 -21.11
CA GLN A 30 -23.31 21.51 -21.81
C GLN A 30 -23.20 22.14 -23.19
N THR A 31 -22.20 22.99 -23.42
CA THR A 31 -21.94 23.59 -24.74
C THR A 31 -21.28 22.60 -25.69
N GLN A 32 -20.48 21.67 -25.16
CA GLN A 32 -19.74 20.67 -25.93
C GLN A 32 -20.66 19.63 -26.56
N LYS A 33 -21.77 19.25 -25.90
CA LYS A 33 -22.72 18.25 -26.44
C LYS A 33 -23.42 18.68 -27.74
N LYS A 34 -23.35 19.97 -28.09
CA LYS A 34 -23.84 20.53 -29.37
C LYS A 34 -22.72 20.86 -30.36
N ASP A 35 -21.46 20.79 -29.93
CA ASP A 35 -20.31 21.05 -30.80
C ASP A 35 -20.04 19.82 -31.67
N ALA A 36 -20.23 19.97 -32.98
CA ALA A 36 -19.97 18.92 -33.96
C ALA A 36 -18.51 18.43 -33.93
N ARG A 37 -17.55 19.30 -33.58
CA ARG A 37 -16.14 18.91 -33.44
C ARG A 37 -15.94 18.00 -32.25
N PHE A 38 -16.51 18.35 -31.09
CA PHE A 38 -16.48 17.52 -29.89
C PHE A 38 -17.08 16.13 -30.16
N LEU A 39 -18.31 16.08 -30.71
CA LEU A 39 -18.99 14.82 -31.02
C LEU A 39 -18.19 13.97 -32.03
N SER A 40 -17.60 14.60 -33.05
CA SER A 40 -16.73 13.91 -33.99
C SER A 40 -15.49 13.31 -33.31
N GLN A 41 -14.85 14.03 -32.39
CA GLN A 41 -13.68 13.50 -31.67
C GLN A 41 -14.05 12.38 -30.70
N LEU A 42 -15.23 12.46 -30.06
CA LEU A 42 -15.74 11.38 -29.22
C LEU A 42 -15.99 10.10 -30.03
N LEU A 43 -16.58 10.22 -31.22
CA LEU A 43 -16.77 9.10 -32.14
C LEU A 43 -15.44 8.54 -32.64
N ASN A 44 -14.45 9.39 -32.92
CA ASN A 44 -13.10 8.95 -33.29
C ASN A 44 -12.48 8.13 -32.16
N LEU A 45 -12.52 8.62 -30.92
CA LEU A 45 -12.02 7.92 -29.75
C LEU A 45 -12.70 6.56 -29.58
N GLY A 46 -14.03 6.51 -29.67
CA GLY A 46 -14.79 5.26 -29.66
C GLY A 46 -14.37 4.29 -30.77
N SER A 47 -14.21 4.78 -31.99
CA SER A 47 -13.72 3.97 -33.11
C SER A 47 -12.32 3.40 -32.85
N GLY A 48 -11.42 4.22 -32.29
CA GLY A 48 -10.08 3.79 -31.87
C GLY A 48 -10.13 2.67 -30.84
N TYR A 49 -10.97 2.82 -29.81
CA TYR A 49 -11.18 1.81 -28.77
C TYR A 49 -11.71 0.49 -29.34
N ALA A 50 -12.79 0.56 -30.11
CA ALA A 50 -13.40 -0.65 -30.66
C ALA A 50 -12.47 -1.37 -31.65
N ALA A 51 -11.56 -0.66 -32.31
CA ALA A 51 -10.56 -1.25 -33.20
C ALA A 51 -9.48 -2.06 -32.48
N LEU A 52 -9.35 -1.93 -31.15
CA LEU A 52 -8.50 -2.78 -30.32
C LEU A 52 -9.16 -4.13 -29.97
N ASN A 53 -10.47 -4.24 -30.21
CA ASN A 53 -11.28 -5.42 -29.89
C ASN A 53 -11.14 -5.84 -28.40
N PRO A 54 -11.49 -4.94 -27.46
CA PRO A 54 -11.41 -5.21 -26.03
C PRO A 54 -12.39 -6.32 -25.62
N ILE A 55 -12.00 -7.12 -24.63
CA ILE A 55 -12.74 -8.26 -24.09
C ILE A 55 -12.82 -8.06 -22.57
N SER A 56 -13.97 -7.67 -22.05
CA SER A 56 -14.18 -7.55 -20.61
C SER A 56 -14.20 -8.94 -19.96
N GLN A 57 -13.60 -9.04 -18.77
CA GLN A 57 -13.74 -10.25 -17.96
C GLN A 57 -15.17 -10.35 -17.44
N ALA A 58 -15.76 -11.54 -17.51
CA ALA A 58 -17.14 -11.75 -17.07
C ALA A 58 -17.28 -11.48 -15.56
N GLY A 59 -18.11 -10.49 -15.20
CA GLY A 59 -18.46 -10.20 -13.80
C GLY A 59 -17.81 -8.96 -13.20
N GLU A 60 -16.84 -8.34 -13.89
CA GLU A 60 -16.24 -7.08 -13.43
C GLU A 60 -16.83 -5.90 -14.20
N ALA A 61 -17.52 -5.02 -13.49
CA ALA A 61 -18.01 -3.78 -14.06
C ALA A 61 -16.83 -2.81 -14.20
N SER A 62 -16.26 -2.71 -15.40
CA SER A 62 -15.25 -1.69 -15.71
C SER A 62 -15.76 -0.28 -15.33
N GLN A 63 -14.89 0.56 -14.76
CA GLN A 63 -15.16 1.98 -14.46
C GLN A 63 -14.72 2.88 -15.62
N PHE A 64 -14.79 2.35 -16.84
CA PHE A 64 -14.27 3.00 -18.03
C PHE A 64 -15.39 3.18 -19.05
N PHE A 65 -15.74 4.44 -19.35
CA PHE A 65 -16.94 4.76 -20.14
C PHE A 65 -16.97 4.07 -21.51
N LEU A 66 -15.81 3.93 -22.19
CA LEU A 66 -15.75 3.26 -23.48
C LEU A 66 -16.12 1.78 -23.36
N ASP A 67 -15.68 1.12 -22.29
CA ASP A 67 -16.02 -0.28 -22.04
C ASP A 67 -17.47 -0.44 -21.58
N THR A 68 -17.92 0.41 -20.64
CA THR A 68 -19.31 0.47 -20.18
C THR A 68 -20.25 0.61 -21.38
N LEU A 69 -19.98 1.53 -22.29
CA LEU A 69 -20.82 1.79 -23.46
C LEU A 69 -20.69 0.71 -24.54
N LEU A 70 -19.51 0.12 -24.74
CA LEU A 70 -19.34 -0.94 -25.74
C LEU A 70 -20.01 -2.25 -25.30
N GLN A 71 -19.83 -2.64 -24.04
CA GLN A 71 -20.12 -4.00 -23.55
C GLN A 71 -21.46 -4.07 -22.82
N SER A 72 -21.68 -3.19 -21.83
CA SER A 72 -22.91 -3.22 -21.02
C SER A 72 -24.07 -2.49 -21.70
N GLY A 73 -23.76 -1.54 -22.58
CA GLY A 73 -24.74 -0.64 -23.19
C GLY A 73 -25.42 0.32 -22.19
N ASN A 74 -24.92 0.42 -20.95
CA ASN A 74 -25.48 1.31 -19.92
C ASN A 74 -25.11 2.77 -20.20
N VAL A 75 -25.96 3.46 -20.96
CA VAL A 75 -25.75 4.85 -21.39
C VAL A 75 -25.65 5.82 -20.21
N GLN A 76 -26.47 5.65 -19.15
CA GLN A 76 -26.47 6.55 -18.00
C GLN A 76 -25.15 6.45 -17.20
N LYS A 77 -24.68 5.23 -16.95
CA LYS A 77 -23.40 4.99 -16.29
C LYS A 77 -22.25 5.52 -17.16
N GLY A 78 -22.25 5.18 -18.45
CA GLY A 78 -21.25 5.66 -19.40
C GLY A 78 -21.22 7.18 -19.53
N SER A 79 -22.36 7.87 -19.43
CA SER A 79 -22.43 9.34 -19.39
C SER A 79 -21.73 9.91 -18.15
N THR A 80 -21.97 9.32 -16.98
CA THR A 80 -21.34 9.73 -15.72
C THR A 80 -19.82 9.56 -15.77
N GLU A 81 -19.34 8.42 -16.29
CA GLU A 81 -17.92 8.13 -16.45
C GLU A 81 -17.25 9.02 -17.51
N LEU A 82 -17.95 9.31 -18.62
CA LEU A 82 -17.48 10.24 -19.64
C LEU A 82 -17.33 11.65 -19.06
N GLU A 83 -18.33 12.13 -18.34
CA GLU A 83 -18.30 13.45 -17.67
C GLU A 83 -17.12 13.57 -16.71
N GLU A 84 -16.92 12.57 -15.85
CA GLU A 84 -15.79 12.57 -14.90
C GLU A 84 -14.43 12.52 -15.63
N SER A 85 -14.33 11.79 -16.76
CA SER A 85 -13.10 11.74 -17.56
C SER A 85 -12.73 13.10 -18.16
N LEU A 86 -13.74 13.88 -18.57
CA LEU A 86 -13.62 15.19 -19.20
C LEU A 86 -13.52 16.34 -18.19
N LYS A 87 -13.84 16.08 -16.93
CA LYS A 87 -13.76 17.06 -15.85
C LYS A 87 -12.34 17.62 -15.75
N ASN A 88 -12.26 18.93 -15.50
CA ASN A 88 -11.02 19.71 -15.44
C ASN A 88 -10.23 19.85 -16.76
N GLN A 89 -10.74 19.31 -17.88
CA GLN A 89 -10.10 19.51 -19.18
C GLN A 89 -10.45 20.88 -19.76
N LYS A 90 -9.46 21.77 -19.87
CA LYS A 90 -9.64 23.13 -20.42
C LYS A 90 -10.16 23.11 -21.87
N ILE A 91 -9.75 22.12 -22.66
CA ILE A 91 -10.12 21.96 -24.07
C ILE A 91 -10.51 20.49 -24.35
N PRO A 92 -11.76 20.09 -24.06
CA PRO A 92 -12.22 18.70 -24.18
C PRO A 92 -11.98 18.09 -25.57
N THR A 93 -12.16 18.87 -26.64
CA THR A 93 -11.95 18.42 -28.02
C THR A 93 -10.50 18.03 -28.31
N SER A 94 -9.53 18.80 -27.80
CA SER A 94 -8.10 18.49 -27.96
C SER A 94 -7.70 17.26 -27.16
N PHE A 95 -8.26 17.12 -25.95
CA PHE A 95 -8.08 15.94 -25.11
C PHE A 95 -8.58 14.67 -25.82
N LEU A 96 -9.82 14.67 -26.33
CA LEU A 96 -10.38 13.51 -27.05
C LEU A 96 -9.59 13.13 -28.29
N ASN A 97 -9.16 14.12 -29.08
CA ASN A 97 -8.31 13.90 -30.25
C ASN A 97 -6.96 13.26 -29.86
N TYR A 98 -6.35 13.75 -28.77
CA TYR A 98 -5.11 13.18 -28.27
C TYR A 98 -5.27 11.73 -27.82
N GLN A 99 -6.31 11.43 -27.04
CA GLN A 99 -6.62 10.07 -26.60
C GLN A 99 -6.86 9.12 -27.78
N TRP A 100 -7.54 9.59 -28.83
CA TRP A 100 -7.72 8.82 -30.06
C TRP A 100 -6.39 8.53 -30.78
N LYS A 101 -5.51 9.53 -30.91
CA LYS A 101 -4.17 9.35 -31.49
C LYS A 101 -3.35 8.33 -30.69
N LEU A 102 -3.48 8.36 -29.37
CA LEU A 102 -2.81 7.43 -28.48
C LEU A 102 -3.26 5.98 -28.72
N LEU A 103 -4.58 5.70 -28.73
CA LEU A 103 -5.11 4.37 -29.08
C LEU A 103 -4.69 3.90 -30.48
N THR A 104 -4.69 4.83 -31.44
CA THR A 104 -4.29 4.51 -32.82
C THR A 104 -2.83 4.10 -32.89
N THR A 105 -1.97 4.81 -32.16
CA THR A 105 -0.53 4.56 -32.07
C THR A 105 -0.24 3.24 -31.35
N THR A 106 -0.87 3.01 -30.19
CA THR A 106 -0.63 1.78 -29.41
C THR A 106 -1.03 0.52 -30.17
N ARG A 107 -2.07 0.58 -31.01
CA ARG A 107 -2.47 -0.52 -31.89
C ARG A 107 -1.35 -0.99 -32.84
N TRP A 108 -0.40 -0.12 -33.19
CA TRP A 108 0.71 -0.47 -34.09
C TRP A 108 1.94 -1.01 -33.35
N VAL A 109 1.91 -1.03 -32.03
CA VAL A 109 3.00 -1.55 -31.19
C VAL A 109 2.76 -3.04 -31.01
N SER A 110 3.47 -3.84 -31.81
CA SER A 110 3.31 -5.30 -31.85
C SER A 110 3.51 -5.97 -30.50
N ALA A 111 4.38 -5.40 -29.63
CA ALA A 111 4.62 -5.95 -28.31
C ALA A 111 3.43 -5.82 -27.35
N LEU A 112 2.49 -4.90 -27.59
CA LEU A 112 1.32 -4.69 -26.74
C LEU A 112 0.09 -5.48 -27.19
N LYS A 113 0.17 -6.20 -28.31
CA LYS A 113 -0.99 -6.76 -29.01
C LYS A 113 -1.88 -7.65 -28.13
N GLU A 114 -1.30 -8.42 -27.21
CA GLU A 114 -2.05 -9.28 -26.30
C GLU A 114 -2.74 -8.49 -25.18
N ASN A 115 -2.07 -7.46 -24.65
CA ASN A 115 -2.59 -6.60 -23.59
C ASN A 115 -3.67 -5.62 -24.08
N LEU A 116 -3.64 -5.22 -25.35
CA LEU A 116 -4.61 -4.31 -25.96
C LEU A 116 -6.04 -4.87 -26.04
N ARG A 117 -6.29 -6.09 -25.54
CA ARG A 117 -7.64 -6.62 -25.36
C ARG A 117 -8.20 -6.38 -23.96
N SER A 118 -7.39 -6.00 -22.97
CA SER A 118 -7.87 -5.69 -21.62
C SER A 118 -8.39 -4.24 -21.57
N PRO A 119 -9.67 -4.02 -21.22
CA PRO A 119 -10.20 -2.68 -20.96
C PRO A 119 -9.39 -1.90 -19.92
N GLU A 120 -8.90 -2.58 -18.89
CA GLU A 120 -8.11 -2.01 -17.79
C GLU A 120 -6.79 -1.46 -18.32
N PHE A 121 -6.05 -2.27 -19.09
CA PHE A 121 -4.80 -1.85 -19.71
C PHE A 121 -4.99 -0.68 -20.68
N ILE A 122 -6.07 -0.68 -21.46
CA ILE A 122 -6.39 0.44 -22.35
C ILE A 122 -6.68 1.71 -21.54
N ASN A 123 -7.45 1.59 -20.45
CA ASN A 123 -7.73 2.71 -19.56
C ASN A 123 -6.46 3.27 -18.92
N GLU A 124 -5.50 2.42 -18.53
CA GLU A 124 -4.19 2.84 -18.02
C GLU A 124 -3.41 3.67 -19.04
N ILE A 125 -3.38 3.24 -20.32
CA ILE A 125 -2.75 4.00 -21.40
C ILE A 125 -3.36 5.41 -21.50
N LEU A 126 -4.69 5.50 -21.49
CA LEU A 126 -5.38 6.78 -21.63
C LEU A 126 -5.20 7.69 -20.41
N ASN A 127 -5.16 7.12 -19.21
CA ASN A 127 -4.90 7.87 -17.98
C ASN A 127 -3.46 8.39 -17.94
N ALA A 128 -2.48 7.61 -18.39
CA ALA A 128 -1.11 8.10 -18.54
C ALA A 128 -1.02 9.25 -19.57
N GLY A 129 -1.76 9.15 -20.67
CA GLY A 129 -1.89 10.24 -21.64
C GLY A 129 -2.55 11.50 -21.04
N LYS A 130 -3.60 11.32 -20.23
CA LYS A 130 -4.27 12.43 -19.52
C LYS A 130 -3.30 13.16 -18.61
N LEU A 131 -2.55 12.43 -17.80
CA LEU A 131 -1.53 12.99 -16.91
C LEU A 131 -0.46 13.77 -17.69
N HIS A 132 0.00 13.24 -18.84
CA HIS A 132 0.96 13.93 -19.69
C HIS A 132 0.44 15.30 -20.18
N LEU A 133 -0.82 15.37 -20.61
CA LEU A 133 -1.45 16.63 -21.02
C LEU A 133 -1.56 17.62 -19.85
N GLU A 134 -1.90 17.13 -18.66
CA GLU A 134 -2.02 17.97 -17.46
C GLU A 134 -0.66 18.56 -17.07
N LEU A 135 0.39 17.75 -17.06
CA LEU A 135 1.77 18.19 -16.81
C LEU A 135 2.25 19.22 -17.83
N GLN A 136 1.93 19.01 -19.11
CA GLN A 136 2.27 19.97 -20.16
C GLN A 136 1.50 21.29 -20.04
N ALA A 137 0.27 21.26 -19.53
CA ALA A 137 -0.52 22.46 -19.31
C ALA A 137 -0.04 23.28 -18.10
N THR A 138 0.74 22.68 -17.19
CA THR A 138 1.30 23.32 -16.00
C THR A 138 2.78 23.72 -16.15
N ALA A 139 3.50 23.15 -17.11
CA ALA A 139 4.89 23.51 -17.38
C ALA A 139 5.01 24.99 -17.80
N ASP A 140 5.93 25.73 -17.18
CA ASP A 140 6.21 27.11 -17.56
C ASP A 140 6.71 27.17 -19.01
N THR A 141 6.43 28.27 -19.71
CA THR A 141 6.83 28.47 -21.11
C THR A 141 8.36 28.40 -21.27
N GLY A 142 8.89 27.21 -21.54
CA GLY A 142 10.31 26.94 -21.63
C GLY A 142 10.72 25.59 -21.04
N GLU A 143 9.92 24.99 -20.16
CA GLU A 143 10.18 23.66 -19.64
C GLU A 143 9.73 22.58 -20.63
N ILE A 144 10.69 21.80 -21.11
CA ILE A 144 10.42 20.68 -22.02
C ILE A 144 9.86 19.53 -21.19
N VAL A 145 8.54 19.34 -21.22
CA VAL A 145 7.96 18.05 -20.84
C VAL A 145 8.51 17.00 -21.82
N SER A 146 9.22 16.02 -21.27
CA SER A 146 10.16 15.13 -21.96
C SER A 146 9.73 14.62 -23.35
N SER A 147 10.70 14.43 -24.24
CA SER A 147 10.53 13.63 -25.46
C SER A 147 10.18 12.17 -25.14
N GLY A 148 9.17 11.62 -25.80
CA GLY A 148 8.70 10.25 -25.59
C GLY A 148 7.39 10.01 -26.34
N ILE A 149 6.83 8.79 -26.25
CA ILE A 149 5.65 8.43 -27.04
C ILE A 149 4.51 9.45 -26.86
N TYR A 150 4.24 9.88 -25.63
CA TYR A 150 3.13 10.79 -25.35
C TYR A 150 3.31 12.17 -26.03
N SER A 151 4.55 12.67 -26.08
CA SER A 151 4.90 13.90 -26.81
C SER A 151 4.83 13.68 -28.33
N ASP A 152 5.33 12.54 -28.83
CA ASP A 152 5.35 12.24 -30.25
C ASP A 152 3.92 12.07 -30.81
N VAL A 153 3.07 11.36 -30.07
CA VAL A 153 1.63 11.22 -30.35
C VAL A 153 0.93 12.57 -30.33
N LEU A 154 1.29 13.45 -29.38
CA LEU A 154 0.69 14.78 -29.29
C LEU A 154 1.04 15.63 -30.51
N LYS A 155 2.32 15.64 -30.89
CA LYS A 155 2.86 16.41 -32.03
C LYS A 155 2.43 15.83 -33.38
N ALA A 156 2.12 14.55 -33.44
CA ALA A 156 1.73 13.88 -34.68
C ALA A 156 0.49 14.52 -35.30
N SER A 157 0.66 15.02 -36.52
CA SER A 157 -0.33 15.70 -37.35
C SER A 157 -0.93 14.78 -38.41
N ASN A 158 -0.27 13.66 -38.70
CA ASN A 158 -0.67 12.73 -39.75
C ASN A 158 -0.39 11.27 -39.37
N LYS A 159 -0.89 10.35 -40.21
CA LYS A 159 -0.77 8.91 -40.00
C LYS A 159 0.69 8.43 -39.92
N GLN A 160 1.58 8.97 -40.75
CA GLN A 160 2.97 8.54 -40.77
C GLN A 160 3.70 8.93 -39.48
N GLU A 161 3.43 10.11 -38.94
CA GLU A 161 3.98 10.53 -37.65
C GLU A 161 3.48 9.68 -36.48
N LEU A 162 2.21 9.25 -36.50
CA LEU A 162 1.71 8.29 -35.52
C LEU A 162 2.38 6.90 -35.67
N ILE A 163 2.68 6.45 -36.90
CA ILE A 163 3.44 5.21 -37.13
C ILE A 163 4.86 5.36 -36.59
N ASN A 164 5.49 6.52 -36.81
CA ASN A 164 6.83 6.80 -36.29
C ASN A 164 6.80 6.79 -34.75
N ALA A 165 5.81 7.42 -34.11
CA ALA A 165 5.62 7.37 -32.66
C ALA A 165 5.43 5.94 -32.15
N ALA A 166 4.68 5.09 -32.87
CA ALA A 166 4.51 3.68 -32.53
C ALA A 166 5.84 2.89 -32.65
N ASN A 167 6.66 3.18 -33.66
CA ASN A 167 7.96 2.55 -33.82
C ASN A 167 8.93 2.98 -32.72
N THR A 168 8.94 4.27 -32.35
CA THR A 168 9.68 4.78 -31.19
C THR A 168 9.26 4.05 -29.92
N PHE A 169 7.95 3.85 -29.74
CA PHE A 169 7.47 3.13 -28.57
C PHE A 169 7.82 1.65 -28.60
N GLN A 170 7.74 1.01 -29.76
CA GLN A 170 8.14 -0.38 -29.97
C GLN A 170 9.63 -0.60 -29.66
N SER A 171 10.52 0.29 -30.12
CA SER A 171 11.96 0.18 -29.85
C SER A 171 12.26 0.40 -28.38
N GLN A 172 11.61 1.38 -27.76
CA GLN A 172 11.69 1.62 -26.32
C GLN A 172 11.16 0.44 -25.48
N PHE A 173 10.22 -0.34 -26.02
CA PHE A 173 9.65 -1.52 -25.36
C PHE A 173 10.48 -2.81 -25.59
N LEU A 174 11.15 -2.96 -26.75
CA LEU A 174 11.90 -4.18 -27.08
C LEU A 174 13.38 -4.13 -26.70
N GLU A 175 13.98 -2.95 -26.66
CA GLU A 175 15.35 -2.76 -26.22
C GLU A 175 15.34 -2.09 -24.84
N PRO A 176 15.20 -2.86 -23.74
CA PRO A 176 15.61 -2.34 -22.44
C PRO A 176 17.10 -2.04 -22.60
N THR A 177 17.46 -0.77 -22.75
CA THR A 177 18.83 -0.36 -23.03
C THR A 177 19.78 -1.07 -22.09
N SER A 178 20.57 -2.01 -22.61
CA SER A 178 21.77 -2.48 -21.93
C SER A 178 22.72 -1.31 -21.91
N LEU A 179 22.71 -0.57 -20.80
CA LEU A 179 23.58 0.58 -20.58
C LEU A 179 25.02 0.09 -20.45
N ASN A 180 25.70 -0.06 -21.58
CA ASN A 180 27.16 -0.07 -21.62
C ASN A 180 27.61 1.36 -21.30
N SER A 181 27.87 1.62 -20.02
CA SER A 181 28.52 2.85 -19.55
C SER A 181 29.99 2.84 -19.95
N SER A 182 30.32 3.46 -21.09
CA SER A 182 31.67 3.94 -21.36
C SER A 182 31.61 5.30 -22.03
N GLY A 183 32.13 6.32 -21.36
CA GLY A 183 32.39 7.62 -21.97
C GLY A 183 31.67 8.76 -21.29
N SER A 184 32.45 9.56 -20.57
CA SER A 184 32.15 10.89 -20.08
C SER A 184 31.53 11.79 -21.16
N ASP A 185 30.35 12.33 -20.89
CA ASP A 185 29.99 13.74 -21.05
C ASP A 185 28.55 13.95 -20.56
N GLU A 186 28.26 15.11 -19.99
CA GLU A 186 26.97 15.54 -19.44
C GLU A 186 25.88 15.57 -20.53
N GLY A 187 25.31 14.42 -20.83
CA GLY A 187 24.14 14.24 -21.68
C GLY A 187 23.00 13.66 -20.87
N ILE A 188 22.01 14.48 -20.56
CA ILE A 188 20.73 14.08 -19.95
C ILE A 188 20.05 13.07 -20.88
N LEU A 189 20.08 11.80 -20.52
CA LEU A 189 19.39 10.71 -21.22
C LEU A 189 18.17 10.30 -20.38
N ILE A 190 16.99 10.77 -20.79
CA ILE A 190 15.70 10.41 -20.21
C ILE A 190 14.93 9.63 -21.28
N SER A 191 14.84 8.31 -21.10
CA SER A 191 14.10 7.39 -21.99
C SER A 191 12.60 7.56 -21.83
N GLY A 192 11.89 7.80 -22.94
CA GLY A 192 10.47 8.19 -23.02
C GLY A 192 9.42 7.10 -22.75
N VAL A 193 9.70 6.21 -21.81
CA VAL A 193 8.76 5.22 -21.28
C VAL A 193 8.48 5.61 -19.83
N PRO A 194 7.21 5.78 -19.39
CA PRO A 194 6.93 6.01 -17.97
C PRO A 194 7.64 4.94 -17.15
N SER A 195 8.24 5.28 -16.02
CA SER A 195 8.96 4.34 -15.17
C SER A 195 8.13 3.13 -14.74
N SER A 196 6.80 3.22 -14.78
CA SER A 196 5.87 2.10 -14.59
C SER A 196 5.87 1.06 -15.72
N TRP A 197 6.47 1.37 -16.88
CA TRP A 197 6.49 0.52 -18.08
C TRP A 197 7.88 -0.07 -18.36
N SER A 198 8.97 0.63 -18.00
CA SER A 198 10.32 0.03 -18.03
C SER A 198 10.53 -1.01 -16.92
N LEU A 199 9.71 -1.00 -15.88
CA LEU A 199 9.58 -2.04 -14.84
C LEU A 199 8.77 -3.28 -15.28
N ILE A 200 8.19 -3.28 -16.50
CA ILE A 200 7.48 -4.45 -17.05
C ILE A 200 8.44 -5.39 -17.80
N ILE A 201 9.72 -4.99 -18.00
CA ILE A 201 10.73 -5.85 -18.63
C ILE A 201 11.60 -6.51 -17.56
N ARG A 202 11.13 -7.69 -17.12
CA ARG A 202 11.67 -8.60 -16.07
C ARG A 202 11.49 -8.11 -14.63
N ASP A 203 10.55 -8.79 -13.98
CA ASP A 203 10.26 -8.89 -12.54
C ASP A 203 11.46 -8.62 -11.60
N PRO A 204 11.71 -7.37 -11.17
CA PRO A 204 12.87 -7.07 -10.35
C PRO A 204 12.57 -7.09 -8.84
N LEU A 205 11.31 -7.34 -8.44
CA LEU A 205 10.98 -7.45 -7.02
C LEU A 205 11.11 -8.89 -6.52
N ILE A 206 10.83 -9.88 -7.36
CA ILE A 206 10.58 -11.25 -6.92
C ILE A 206 11.28 -12.22 -7.88
N GLU A 207 12.27 -12.97 -7.38
CA GLU A 207 12.82 -14.08 -8.18
C GLU A 207 11.72 -15.12 -8.45
N PRO A 208 11.72 -15.83 -9.60
CA PRO A 208 10.76 -16.90 -9.92
C PRO A 208 10.65 -18.06 -8.90
N ASN A 209 11.45 -18.04 -7.82
CA ASN A 209 11.42 -18.99 -6.72
C ASN A 209 11.22 -18.34 -5.33
N PHE A 210 10.83 -17.08 -5.25
CA PHE A 210 10.67 -16.34 -4.00
C PHE A 210 9.75 -17.06 -3.00
N GLU A 211 8.70 -17.71 -3.49
CA GLU A 211 7.85 -18.56 -2.65
C GLU A 211 8.60 -19.75 -2.01
N ARG A 212 9.66 -20.30 -2.59
CA ARG A 212 10.25 -21.53 -2.03
C ARG A 212 11.17 -21.29 -0.82
N TYR A 213 11.64 -20.07 -0.60
CA TYR A 213 12.81 -19.82 0.26
C TYR A 213 12.56 -18.88 1.43
N ILE A 214 11.33 -18.38 1.58
CA ILE A 214 10.98 -17.43 2.63
C ILE A 214 10.19 -18.12 3.74
N ASP A 215 10.65 -17.92 4.97
CA ASP A 215 9.97 -18.29 6.20
C ASP A 215 9.46 -17.02 6.90
N LEU A 216 8.23 -17.06 7.40
CA LEU A 216 7.65 -15.97 8.20
C LEU A 216 7.13 -16.59 9.50
N PRO A 217 8.02 -16.85 10.47
CA PRO A 217 7.64 -17.52 11.70
C PRO A 217 6.78 -16.61 12.58
N ILE A 218 5.71 -17.15 13.16
CA ILE A 218 4.84 -16.43 14.12
C ILE A 218 5.27 -16.74 15.57
N VAL A 219 6.00 -17.84 15.81
CA VAL A 219 6.50 -18.20 17.14
C VAL A 219 7.91 -18.74 17.04
N ALA A 220 8.81 -18.26 17.89
CA ALA A 220 10.17 -18.78 18.04
C ALA A 220 10.49 -19.13 19.50
N ALA A 221 11.44 -20.06 19.68
CA ALA A 221 11.87 -20.53 21.00
C ALA A 221 12.91 -19.60 21.67
N ALA A 222 13.50 -18.68 20.92
CA ALA A 222 14.41 -17.65 21.43
C ALA A 222 14.49 -16.48 20.43
N PRO A 223 14.60 -15.23 20.90
CA PRO A 223 14.82 -14.09 20.02
C PRO A 223 16.19 -14.17 19.37
N ALA A 224 16.28 -13.79 18.09
CA ALA A 224 17.51 -13.80 17.32
C ALA A 224 18.42 -12.64 17.74
N LYS A 225 19.08 -12.75 18.91
CA LYS A 225 19.96 -11.72 19.50
C LYS A 225 19.32 -10.33 19.58
N THR A 226 18.86 -9.97 20.78
CA THR A 226 18.41 -8.63 21.19
C THR A 226 19.52 -7.56 21.08
N ARG A 227 19.84 -7.12 19.87
CA ARG A 227 20.64 -5.91 19.59
C ARG A 227 19.87 -4.98 18.67
N SER A 228 18.67 -4.54 19.06
CA SER A 228 18.18 -3.25 18.57
C SER A 228 18.84 -2.16 19.41
N LEU A 229 19.41 -1.14 18.76
CA LEU A 229 20.00 0.06 19.38
C LEU A 229 21.33 -0.12 20.15
N GLY A 230 21.98 -1.27 20.07
CA GLY A 230 23.23 -1.52 20.82
C GLY A 230 23.04 -1.58 22.34
N ILE A 231 21.79 -1.61 22.82
CA ILE A 231 21.43 -1.78 24.22
C ILE A 231 21.11 -3.27 24.43
N GLU A 232 21.81 -3.91 25.36
CA GLU A 232 21.51 -5.29 25.74
C GLU A 232 20.17 -5.34 26.46
N ARG A 233 19.11 -5.84 25.80
CA ARG A 233 17.80 -6.03 26.42
C ARG A 233 17.83 -7.29 27.26
N SER A 234 17.54 -7.17 28.56
CA SER A 234 17.37 -8.34 29.42
C SER A 234 15.98 -8.94 29.20
N VAL A 235 15.90 -10.18 28.73
CA VAL A 235 14.60 -10.86 28.64
C VAL A 235 14.04 -11.06 30.06
N LYS A 236 12.84 -10.55 30.33
CA LYS A 236 12.12 -10.81 31.58
C LYS A 236 11.01 -11.83 31.36
N SER A 237 10.59 -12.49 32.45
CA SER A 237 9.37 -13.30 32.42
C SER A 237 8.13 -12.40 32.35
N ILE A 238 7.03 -12.94 31.83
CA ILE A 238 5.76 -12.25 31.72
C ILE A 238 5.24 -11.73 33.07
N GLU A 239 5.47 -12.45 34.18
CA GLU A 239 5.07 -12.02 35.52
C GLU A 239 5.83 -10.76 35.95
N ARG A 240 7.14 -10.70 35.67
CA ARG A 240 7.94 -9.52 35.98
C ARG A 240 7.48 -8.34 35.14
N PHE A 241 7.16 -8.54 33.86
CA PHE A 241 6.63 -7.48 33.01
C PHE A 241 5.29 -6.94 33.51
N ILE A 242 4.35 -7.82 33.89
CA ILE A 242 3.07 -7.41 34.49
C ILE A 242 3.29 -6.55 35.74
N LYS A 243 4.30 -6.90 36.55
CA LYS A 243 4.65 -6.09 37.72
C LYS A 243 5.17 -4.70 37.34
N LEU A 244 5.98 -4.58 36.28
CA LEU A 244 6.42 -3.28 35.75
C LEU A 244 5.25 -2.44 35.24
N VAL A 245 4.27 -3.06 34.58
CA VAL A 245 3.03 -2.38 34.16
C VAL A 245 2.26 -1.87 35.38
N GLU A 246 2.11 -2.69 36.42
CA GLU A 246 1.46 -2.28 37.67
C GLU A 246 2.20 -1.10 38.35
N ASP A 247 3.52 -1.14 38.37
CA ASP A 247 4.33 -0.07 38.96
C ASP A 247 4.17 1.24 38.16
N GLU A 248 4.13 1.19 36.83
CA GLU A 248 3.83 2.36 35.98
C GLU A 248 2.41 2.90 36.21
N GLU A 249 1.41 2.01 36.34
CA GLU A 249 0.03 2.39 36.67
C GLU A 249 -0.07 3.12 38.02
N ASN A 250 0.71 2.70 39.02
CA ASN A 250 0.70 3.30 40.35
C ASN A 250 1.19 4.75 40.36
N HIS A 251 1.90 5.22 39.32
CA HIS A 251 2.21 6.64 39.15
C HIS A 251 1.01 7.51 38.74
N TYR A 252 -0.13 6.91 38.39
CA TYR A 252 -1.36 7.61 38.00
C TYR A 252 -2.56 7.21 38.87
N PRO A 253 -2.53 7.40 40.21
CA PRO A 253 -3.49 6.83 41.15
C PRO A 253 -4.96 7.19 40.85
N ASN A 254 -5.21 8.38 40.30
CA ASN A 254 -6.56 8.85 39.99
C ASN A 254 -7.13 8.27 38.67
N THR A 255 -6.28 7.63 37.88
CA THR A 255 -6.63 7.22 36.51
C THR A 255 -6.11 5.84 36.12
N ASN A 256 -5.45 5.13 37.04
CA ASN A 256 -4.88 3.81 36.81
C ASN A 256 -5.94 2.73 36.48
N ARG A 257 -7.20 2.98 36.82
CA ARG A 257 -8.35 2.17 36.43
C ARG A 257 -9.10 2.71 35.20
N ASN A 258 -8.71 3.85 34.64
CA ASN A 258 -9.19 4.28 33.33
C ASN A 258 -8.44 3.47 32.27
N THR A 259 -8.92 2.26 31.99
CA THR A 259 -8.24 1.27 31.14
C THR A 259 -7.82 1.86 29.80
N LYS A 260 -8.73 2.57 29.12
CA LYS A 260 -8.45 3.16 27.80
C LYS A 260 -7.29 4.15 27.86
N MET A 261 -7.30 5.08 28.82
CA MET A 261 -6.22 6.05 28.96
C MET A 261 -4.90 5.40 29.38
N MET A 262 -4.92 4.40 30.25
CA MET A 262 -3.70 3.71 30.67
C MET A 262 -3.08 2.90 29.54
N ILE A 263 -3.88 2.24 28.70
CA ILE A 263 -3.38 1.57 27.49
C ILE A 263 -2.65 2.58 26.59
N THR A 264 -3.25 3.75 26.33
CA THR A 264 -2.61 4.80 25.54
C THR A 264 -1.28 5.26 26.15
N ARG A 265 -1.22 5.43 27.47
CA ARG A 265 0.01 5.83 28.17
C ARG A 265 1.10 4.77 28.07
N LEU A 266 0.75 3.50 28.29
CA LEU A 266 1.70 2.38 28.23
C LEU A 266 2.22 2.19 26.80
N ARG A 267 1.34 2.24 25.79
CA ARG A 267 1.74 2.17 24.37
C ARG A 267 2.69 3.30 23.99
N LYS A 268 2.50 4.52 24.51
CA LYS A 268 3.42 5.65 24.31
C LYS A 268 4.81 5.46 24.93
N ILE A 269 5.01 4.48 25.82
CA ILE A 269 6.36 4.17 26.30
C ILE A 269 7.19 3.56 25.17
N PHE A 270 6.56 2.81 24.26
CA PHE A 270 7.22 2.16 23.13
C PHE A 270 7.10 2.97 21.84
N TYR A 271 5.91 3.54 21.58
CA TYR A 271 5.59 4.24 20.34
C TYR A 271 4.99 5.62 20.59
N ASN A 272 5.82 6.65 20.73
CA ASN A 272 5.37 8.03 20.96
C ASN A 272 5.95 9.01 19.93
N SER A 273 5.58 8.78 18.66
CA SER A 273 5.87 9.69 17.56
C SER A 273 4.60 10.41 17.08
N PRO A 274 4.73 11.52 16.32
CA PRO A 274 3.61 12.16 15.65
C PRO A 274 2.84 11.22 14.71
N GLY A 275 3.53 10.36 13.94
CA GLY A 275 2.92 9.36 13.05
C GLY A 275 1.98 8.43 13.83
N TRP A 276 2.48 7.84 14.93
CA TRP A 276 1.68 6.98 15.80
C TRP A 276 0.45 7.71 16.39
N ASN A 277 0.64 8.93 16.90
CA ASN A 277 -0.38 9.63 17.67
C ASN A 277 -1.43 10.40 16.83
N ARG A 278 -1.13 10.67 15.55
CA ARG A 278 -1.98 11.45 14.66
C ARG A 278 -2.50 10.66 13.46
N GLN A 279 -1.70 9.74 12.92
CA GLN A 279 -2.03 9.01 11.69
C GLN A 279 -2.53 7.61 12.02
N LEU A 280 -1.74 6.82 12.76
CA LEU A 280 -2.06 5.43 13.07
C LEU A 280 -3.17 5.32 14.14
N ILE A 281 -3.01 6.01 15.27
CA ILE A 281 -3.97 5.96 16.39
C ILE A 281 -4.42 7.39 16.71
N PRO A 282 -5.33 7.97 15.89
CA PRO A 282 -5.71 9.36 16.02
C PRO A 282 -6.37 9.64 17.37
N ARG A 283 -6.29 10.92 17.80
CA ARG A 283 -6.85 11.44 19.06
C ARG A 283 -6.13 10.98 20.33
N THR A 284 -4.94 10.39 20.21
CA THR A 284 -4.11 10.02 21.37
C THR A 284 -3.01 11.03 21.66
N GLY A 285 -2.74 11.98 20.76
CA GLY A 285 -1.65 12.96 20.88
C GLY A 285 -1.66 13.79 22.17
N ASN A 286 -2.83 14.13 22.70
CA ASN A 286 -2.99 14.93 23.93
C ASN A 286 -2.89 14.13 25.24
N VAL A 287 -2.79 12.79 25.19
CA VAL A 287 -2.60 11.97 26.39
C VAL A 287 -1.16 12.11 26.88
N SER A 288 -0.98 12.74 28.05
CA SER A 288 0.34 12.92 28.65
C SER A 288 0.86 11.64 29.28
N ILE A 289 2.18 11.47 29.17
CA ILE A 289 2.98 10.44 29.85
C ILE A 289 4.15 11.11 30.57
N ARG A 290 4.82 10.37 31.47
CA ARG A 290 5.98 10.84 32.23
C ARG A 290 7.29 10.91 31.43
N TYR A 291 7.30 10.33 30.23
CA TYR A 291 8.49 10.17 29.41
C TYR A 291 8.44 11.04 28.17
N THR A 292 9.61 11.34 27.63
CA THR A 292 9.79 12.04 26.36
C THR A 292 10.52 11.16 25.37
N THR A 293 10.24 11.36 24.09
CA THR A 293 10.92 10.68 22.99
C THR A 293 12.14 11.50 22.59
N LYS A 294 13.30 10.87 22.49
CA LYS A 294 14.53 11.46 21.97
C LYS A 294 14.97 10.69 20.72
N ASP A 295 15.15 11.40 19.62
CA ASP A 295 15.73 10.82 18.41
C ASP A 295 17.15 10.32 18.74
N GLN A 296 17.41 9.04 18.48
CA GLN A 296 18.76 8.51 18.41
C GLN A 296 19.22 8.66 16.97
N ASN A 297 20.27 9.46 16.76
CA ASN A 297 20.99 9.43 15.50
C ASN A 297 21.55 8.02 15.34
N THR A 298 20.93 7.24 14.45
CA THR A 298 21.60 6.07 13.91
C THR A 298 22.66 6.61 12.96
N ASP A 299 23.90 6.14 13.05
CA ASP A 299 25.00 6.60 12.20
C ASP A 299 24.78 6.29 10.69
N GLY A 300 23.64 5.72 10.32
CA GLY A 300 23.28 5.27 8.98
C GLY A 300 22.43 6.29 8.22
N ASN A 301 23.05 7.36 7.72
CA ASN A 301 22.44 8.17 6.65
C ASN A 301 22.24 7.31 5.39
N ARG A 302 21.10 6.63 5.23
CA ARG A 302 20.80 5.87 4.02
C ARG A 302 20.21 6.81 2.96
N ILE A 303 20.96 7.05 1.89
CA ILE A 303 20.48 7.84 0.75
C ILE A 303 19.76 6.91 -0.21
N TYR A 304 18.48 7.19 -0.50
CA TYR A 304 17.69 6.42 -1.46
C TYR A 304 17.57 7.23 -2.75
N TYR A 305 17.87 6.58 -3.87
CA TYR A 305 17.65 7.15 -5.19
C TYR A 305 16.25 6.73 -5.63
N ILE A 306 15.25 7.54 -5.33
CA ILE A 306 13.91 7.36 -5.88
C ILE A 306 13.91 8.07 -7.24
N PRO A 307 13.81 7.35 -8.37
CA PRO A 307 13.76 7.99 -9.68
C PRO A 307 12.51 8.87 -9.71
N SER A 308 12.72 10.18 -9.82
CA SER A 308 11.66 11.13 -10.12
C SER A 308 11.12 10.87 -11.52
N VAL A 309 9.83 11.17 -11.75
CA VAL A 309 9.20 11.07 -13.09
C VAL A 309 9.95 11.92 -14.13
N ASP A 310 10.57 13.01 -13.68
CA ASP A 310 11.29 13.96 -14.51
C ASP A 310 12.81 13.70 -14.61
N GLY A 311 13.36 12.71 -13.89
CA GLY A 311 14.81 12.46 -13.83
C GLY A 311 15.64 13.57 -13.15
N LEU A 312 15.00 14.58 -12.55
CA LEU A 312 15.65 15.79 -12.02
C LEU A 312 15.58 15.93 -10.48
N THR A 313 14.67 15.24 -9.79
CA THR A 313 14.62 15.35 -8.32
C THR A 313 15.84 14.67 -7.68
N PRO A 314 16.61 15.35 -6.82
CA PRO A 314 17.75 14.77 -6.13
C PRO A 314 17.32 13.58 -5.26
N ALA A 315 18.27 12.67 -5.02
CA ALA A 315 18.10 11.52 -4.15
C ALA A 315 17.47 11.94 -2.81
N ILE A 316 16.34 11.33 -2.47
CA ILE A 316 15.66 11.58 -1.19
C ILE A 316 16.46 10.85 -0.12
N LYS A 317 17.03 11.63 0.80
CA LYS A 317 17.77 11.10 1.95
C LYS A 317 16.78 10.63 3.01
N VAL A 318 16.36 9.37 2.99
CA VAL A 318 15.52 8.78 4.05
C VAL A 318 16.34 8.65 5.34
N ASP A 319 15.85 9.24 6.42
CA ASP A 319 16.46 9.15 7.74
C ASP A 319 15.70 8.09 8.54
N GLU A 320 16.30 6.92 8.70
CA GLU A 320 15.74 5.87 9.58
C GLU A 320 16.04 6.26 11.03
N ARG A 321 15.09 6.96 11.66
CA ARG A 321 15.23 7.42 13.04
C ARG A 321 14.75 6.37 14.01
N ASP A 322 15.67 5.90 14.83
CA ASP A 322 15.32 5.22 16.06
C ASP A 322 14.97 6.25 17.13
N THR A 323 14.01 5.91 17.97
CA THR A 323 13.62 6.78 19.09
C THR A 323 13.83 6.09 20.42
N LEU A 324 14.39 6.84 21.37
CA LEU A 324 14.59 6.41 22.73
C LEU A 324 13.59 7.10 23.64
N THR A 325 12.78 6.33 24.35
CA THR A 325 11.94 6.85 25.42
C THR A 325 12.79 7.07 26.67
N ILE A 326 12.79 8.29 27.22
CA ILE A 326 13.58 8.68 28.38
C ILE A 326 12.75 9.47 29.40
N ASP A 327 13.09 9.35 30.68
CA ASP A 327 12.54 10.16 31.76
C ASP A 327 13.22 11.53 31.86
N SER A 328 12.81 12.33 32.87
CA SER A 328 13.41 13.64 33.17
C SER A 328 14.91 13.60 33.51
N GLN A 329 15.46 12.43 33.82
CA GLN A 329 16.88 12.21 34.11
C GLN A 329 17.64 11.67 32.88
N GLY A 330 16.97 11.53 31.73
CA GLY A 330 17.57 10.98 30.52
C GLY A 330 17.71 9.45 30.53
N LYS A 331 17.05 8.74 31.45
CA LYS A 331 17.09 7.28 31.56
C LYS A 331 15.87 6.64 30.92
N SER A 332 16.08 5.56 30.18
CA SER A 332 14.96 4.78 29.66
C SER A 332 14.23 4.02 30.77
N PRO A 333 12.89 4.01 30.77
CA PRO A 333 12.13 3.27 31.78
C PRO A 333 12.40 1.77 31.66
N GLU A 334 12.40 1.07 32.80
CA GLU A 334 12.59 -0.38 32.83
C GLU A 334 11.57 -1.10 31.93
N LEU A 335 10.33 -0.60 31.85
CA LEU A 335 9.32 -1.16 30.95
C LEU A 335 9.74 -1.14 29.46
N PHE A 336 10.37 -0.05 29.00
CA PHE A 336 10.86 0.08 27.61
C PHE A 336 12.02 -0.89 27.34
N LEU A 337 12.93 -1.05 28.31
CA LEU A 337 14.10 -1.92 28.17
C LEU A 337 13.76 -3.42 28.19
N ASN A 338 12.53 -3.77 28.60
CA ASN A 338 12.05 -5.14 28.72
C ASN A 338 10.77 -5.36 27.88
N GLN A 339 10.75 -4.78 26.68
CA GLN A 339 9.65 -4.89 25.71
C GLN A 339 9.35 -6.35 25.31
N GLU A 340 10.40 -7.13 25.08
CA GLU A 340 10.30 -8.55 24.76
C GLU A 340 10.26 -9.39 26.05
N VAL A 341 9.25 -10.25 26.16
CA VAL A 341 9.01 -11.03 27.38
C VAL A 341 8.88 -12.51 27.06
N LYS A 342 9.44 -13.34 27.95
CA LYS A 342 9.29 -14.79 27.90
C LYS A 342 7.98 -15.22 28.56
N LEU A 343 7.13 -15.93 27.82
CA LEU A 343 5.88 -16.50 28.28
C LEU A 343 6.09 -17.81 29.05
N LEU A 344 5.05 -18.25 29.75
CA LEU A 344 5.03 -19.50 30.54
C LEU A 344 5.33 -20.76 29.70
N ASP A 345 4.91 -20.76 28.44
CA ASP A 345 5.16 -21.86 27.49
C ASP A 345 6.57 -21.80 26.86
N GLY A 346 7.40 -20.83 27.25
CA GLY A 346 8.75 -20.62 26.75
C GLY A 346 8.85 -19.80 25.47
N SER A 347 7.72 -19.45 24.83
CA SER A 347 7.70 -18.54 23.69
C SER A 347 7.96 -17.09 24.12
N PHE A 348 8.17 -16.21 23.15
CA PHE A 348 8.50 -14.80 23.37
C PHE A 348 7.47 -13.91 22.68
N VAL A 349 7.11 -12.80 23.31
CA VAL A 349 6.16 -11.83 22.78
C VAL A 349 6.66 -10.41 22.98
N ASP A 350 6.45 -9.56 21.98
CA ASP A 350 6.69 -8.12 22.07
C ASP A 350 5.47 -7.43 22.69
N MET A 351 5.64 -6.93 23.91
CA MET A 351 4.55 -6.27 24.65
C MET A 351 4.23 -4.87 24.14
N GLY A 352 5.14 -4.25 23.39
CA GLY A 352 4.87 -3.02 22.66
C GLY A 352 3.77 -3.25 21.61
N HIS A 353 3.90 -4.29 20.79
CA HIS A 353 2.91 -4.69 19.78
C HIS A 353 1.54 -5.03 20.41
N VAL A 354 1.54 -5.79 21.52
CA VAL A 354 0.31 -6.08 22.28
C VAL A 354 -0.41 -4.78 22.69
N LEU A 355 0.32 -3.82 23.26
CA LEU A 355 -0.23 -2.56 23.72
C LEU A 355 -0.64 -1.63 22.55
N ALA A 356 0.06 -1.69 21.41
CA ALA A 356 -0.31 -0.99 20.19
C ALA A 356 -1.66 -1.46 19.65
N ALA A 357 -1.87 -2.78 19.56
CA ALA A 357 -3.14 -3.38 19.18
C ALA A 357 -4.28 -2.94 20.11
N MET A 358 -4.05 -2.99 21.42
CA MET A 358 -5.02 -2.58 22.44
C MET A 358 -5.41 -1.10 22.34
N ASP A 359 -4.45 -0.22 22.07
CA ASP A 359 -4.71 1.21 21.90
C ASP A 359 -5.45 1.49 20.59
N ALA A 360 -5.06 0.83 19.49
CA ALA A 360 -5.75 0.95 18.22
C ALA A 360 -7.22 0.48 18.31
N ALA A 361 -7.49 -0.64 19.00
CA ALA A 361 -8.85 -1.09 19.29
C ALA A 361 -9.67 -0.09 20.12
N ASN A 362 -9.03 0.66 21.01
CA ASN A 362 -9.68 1.72 21.78
C ASN A 362 -10.02 2.95 20.94
N HIS A 363 -9.34 3.12 19.81
CA HIS A 363 -9.46 4.26 18.91
C HIS A 363 -9.69 3.81 17.46
N PRO A 364 -10.79 3.11 17.14
CA PRO A 364 -11.01 2.59 15.80
C PRO A 364 -11.06 3.72 14.78
N ALA A 365 -10.24 3.59 13.73
CA ALA A 365 -10.19 4.50 12.61
C ALA A 365 -9.69 3.75 11.37
N SER A 366 -9.93 4.29 10.19
CA SER A 366 -9.12 3.93 9.01
C SER A 366 -7.84 4.74 9.02
N VAL A 367 -6.76 4.18 8.49
CA VAL A 367 -5.50 4.91 8.30
C VAL A 367 -5.38 5.30 6.84
N SER A 368 -5.03 6.55 6.57
CA SER A 368 -4.74 7.00 5.22
C SER A 368 -3.57 7.98 5.18
N ALA A 369 -2.68 7.79 4.20
CA ALA A 369 -1.66 8.76 3.83
C ALA A 369 -2.16 9.57 2.62
N GLY A 370 -2.40 10.87 2.83
CA GLY A 370 -2.80 11.79 1.76
C GLY A 370 -4.14 11.49 1.09
N GLY A 371 -4.97 10.60 1.64
CA GLY A 371 -6.23 10.15 1.03
C GLY A 371 -6.06 9.12 -0.09
N LEU A 372 -4.83 8.77 -0.46
CA LEU A 372 -4.52 7.91 -1.61
C LEU A 372 -4.48 6.43 -1.22
N PHE A 373 -3.76 6.12 -0.14
CA PHE A 373 -3.60 4.76 0.36
C PHE A 373 -4.44 4.62 1.62
N LYS A 374 -5.27 3.59 1.69
CA LYS A 374 -6.17 3.37 2.82
C LYS A 374 -6.05 1.94 3.35
N VAL A 375 -5.82 1.84 4.65
CA VAL A 375 -6.03 0.60 5.40
C VAL A 375 -7.29 0.78 6.23
N ASP A 376 -8.22 -0.15 6.09
CA ASP A 376 -9.59 0.06 6.58
C ASP A 376 -9.66 0.15 8.09
N LYS A 377 -8.82 -0.63 8.77
CA LYS A 377 -8.72 -0.68 10.23
C LYS A 377 -7.32 -0.34 10.68
N ASN A 378 -7.21 0.65 11.54
CA ASN A 378 -5.94 1.04 12.12
C ASN A 378 -5.32 -0.05 13.00
N ILE A 379 -6.12 -0.88 13.67
CA ILE A 379 -5.56 -1.99 14.44
C ILE A 379 -4.74 -2.92 13.55
N ASP A 380 -5.21 -3.26 12.36
CA ASP A 380 -4.45 -4.10 11.45
C ASP A 380 -3.16 -3.40 10.99
N ASN A 381 -3.25 -2.09 10.68
CA ASN A 381 -2.09 -1.28 10.26
C ASN A 381 -1.06 -1.00 11.38
N CYS A 382 -1.48 -1.03 12.65
CA CYS A 382 -0.61 -0.87 13.81
C CYS A 382 -0.01 -2.20 14.28
N THR A 383 -0.37 -3.30 13.62
CA THR A 383 0.00 -4.68 13.97
C THR A 383 0.42 -5.38 12.68
N TRP A 384 -0.14 -6.55 12.40
CA TRP A 384 0.34 -7.48 11.40
C TRP A 384 0.36 -6.92 9.97
N ILE A 385 -0.62 -6.09 9.55
CA ILE A 385 -0.55 -5.45 8.21
C ILE A 385 0.54 -4.39 8.15
N GLY A 386 0.80 -3.69 9.26
CA GLY A 386 1.92 -2.76 9.40
C GLY A 386 3.25 -3.47 9.16
N ASP A 387 3.43 -4.62 9.81
CA ASP A 387 4.63 -5.44 9.73
C ASP A 387 4.85 -6.02 8.33
N LEU A 388 3.82 -6.65 7.76
CA LEU A 388 3.85 -7.16 6.38
C LEU A 388 4.05 -6.04 5.35
N GLY A 389 3.42 -4.88 5.58
CA GLY A 389 3.58 -3.71 4.74
C GLY A 389 4.99 -3.12 4.81
N SER A 390 5.60 -3.12 6.00
CA SER A 390 6.97 -2.61 6.22
C SER A 390 8.01 -3.47 5.50
N ILE A 391 7.82 -4.80 5.44
CA ILE A 391 8.66 -5.69 4.63
C ILE A 391 8.66 -5.23 3.16
N ILE A 392 7.47 -5.04 2.58
CA ILE A 392 7.32 -4.67 1.17
C ILE A 392 7.80 -3.24 0.93
N GLY A 393 7.46 -2.32 1.82
CA GLY A 393 7.91 -0.93 1.75
C GLY A 393 9.43 -0.85 1.77
N LYS A 394 10.10 -1.65 2.62
CA LYS A 394 11.56 -1.75 2.62
C LYS A 394 12.11 -2.33 1.33
N LEU A 395 11.51 -3.40 0.80
CA LEU A 395 11.90 -3.97 -0.50
C LEU A 395 11.81 -2.94 -1.62
N VAL A 396 10.72 -2.17 -1.68
CA VAL A 396 10.53 -1.08 -2.65
C VAL A 396 11.65 -0.04 -2.55
N LEU A 397 11.95 0.41 -1.32
CA LEU A 397 13.02 1.37 -1.08
C LEU A 397 14.40 0.81 -1.49
N GLU A 398 14.67 -0.46 -1.19
CA GLU A 398 15.96 -1.10 -1.51
C GLU A 398 16.14 -1.36 -3.00
N THR A 399 15.09 -1.79 -3.71
CA THR A 399 15.10 -1.90 -5.17
C THR A 399 15.33 -0.53 -5.80
N ALA A 400 14.69 0.53 -5.29
CA ALA A 400 14.94 1.90 -5.75
C ALA A 400 16.40 2.32 -5.51
N ARG A 401 16.94 2.06 -4.32
CA ARG A 401 18.35 2.32 -3.98
C ARG A 401 19.32 1.62 -4.95
N ARG A 402 19.00 0.40 -5.39
CA ARG A 402 19.77 -0.39 -6.36
C ARG A 402 19.45 -0.07 -7.82
N ARG A 403 18.74 1.03 -8.09
CA ARG A 403 18.33 1.48 -9.43
C ARG A 403 17.58 0.39 -10.21
N GLY A 404 16.69 -0.32 -9.53
CA GLY A 404 15.88 -1.39 -10.12
C GLY A 404 16.53 -2.78 -10.10
N SER A 405 17.73 -2.96 -9.53
CA SER A 405 18.30 -4.30 -9.36
C SER A 405 17.54 -5.09 -8.30
N GLN A 406 17.42 -6.40 -8.50
CA GLN A 406 16.77 -7.31 -7.57
C GLN A 406 17.42 -7.30 -6.17
N VAL A 407 16.58 -7.45 -5.15
CA VAL A 407 17.02 -7.74 -3.78
C VAL A 407 17.24 -9.25 -3.68
N ALA A 408 18.38 -9.68 -3.14
CA ALA A 408 18.67 -11.11 -3.03
C ALA A 408 17.74 -11.77 -1.99
N LEU A 409 17.38 -13.04 -2.19
CA LEU A 409 16.43 -13.75 -1.32
C LEU A 409 16.85 -13.80 0.15
N ASN A 410 18.15 -13.91 0.44
CA ASN A 410 18.65 -13.86 1.82
C ASN A 410 18.42 -12.49 2.46
N GLU A 411 18.53 -11.41 1.70
CA GLU A 411 18.27 -10.05 2.18
C GLU A 411 16.77 -9.81 2.38
N VAL A 412 15.91 -10.40 1.52
CA VAL A 412 14.46 -10.41 1.75
C VAL A 412 14.14 -11.07 3.09
N GLN A 413 14.74 -12.23 3.37
CA GLN A 413 14.56 -12.91 4.65
C GLN A 413 15.08 -12.07 5.83
N GLU A 414 16.19 -11.32 5.65
CA GLU A 414 16.66 -10.37 6.66
C GLU A 414 15.64 -9.26 6.94
N TYR A 415 14.93 -8.76 5.92
CA TYR A 415 13.85 -7.80 6.14
C TYR A 415 12.64 -8.43 6.84
N ILE A 416 12.26 -9.65 6.48
CA ILE A 416 11.19 -10.36 7.20
C ILE A 416 11.57 -10.56 8.67
N ASN A 417 12.81 -10.96 8.93
CA ASN A 417 13.34 -11.11 10.28
C ASN A 417 13.54 -9.78 11.02
N ALA A 418 13.38 -8.62 10.37
CA ALA A 418 13.55 -7.31 11.00
C ALA A 418 12.23 -6.55 11.18
N TYR A 419 11.21 -6.86 10.36
CA TYR A 419 9.92 -6.16 10.34
C TYR A 419 8.74 -7.05 10.70
N ALA A 420 8.92 -8.36 10.81
CA ALA A 420 7.91 -9.33 11.20
C ALA A 420 8.55 -10.42 12.07
N GLU A 421 9.29 -9.99 13.10
CA GLU A 421 9.92 -10.92 14.02
C GLU A 421 8.86 -11.80 14.71
N PRO A 422 9.17 -13.07 15.04
CA PRO A 422 8.18 -13.97 15.62
C PRO A 422 7.51 -13.41 16.88
N GLN A 423 8.25 -12.72 17.74
CA GLN A 423 7.69 -12.12 18.96
C GLN A 423 6.77 -10.93 18.67
N ASP A 424 7.01 -10.17 17.59
CA ASP A 424 6.16 -9.06 17.15
C ASP A 424 4.84 -9.62 16.59
N MET A 425 4.96 -10.60 15.70
CA MET A 425 3.80 -11.30 15.12
C MET A 425 2.96 -12.01 16.19
N LEU A 426 3.59 -12.60 17.22
CA LEU A 426 2.85 -13.14 18.37
C LEU A 426 2.20 -12.02 19.19
N GLY A 427 2.86 -10.87 19.32
CA GLY A 427 2.35 -9.69 20.01
C GLY A 427 1.12 -9.10 19.33
N ASP A 428 1.11 -9.08 18.00
CA ASP A 428 -0.04 -8.70 17.19
C ASP A 428 -1.23 -9.65 17.39
N VAL A 429 -0.96 -10.96 17.33
CA VAL A 429 -1.96 -12.02 17.55
C VAL A 429 -2.58 -11.87 18.93
N ASP A 430 -1.76 -11.84 19.99
CA ASP A 430 -2.22 -11.75 21.37
C ASP A 430 -2.90 -10.39 21.64
N GLY A 431 -2.38 -9.30 21.09
CA GLY A 431 -2.95 -7.96 21.18
C GLY A 431 -4.37 -7.86 20.61
N ILE A 432 -4.61 -8.42 19.42
CA ILE A 432 -5.94 -8.46 18.79
C ILE A 432 -6.91 -9.33 19.60
N ILE A 433 -6.46 -10.47 20.13
CA ILE A 433 -7.29 -11.35 20.96
C ILE A 433 -7.65 -10.70 22.29
N ILE A 434 -6.70 -10.05 22.96
CA ILE A 434 -6.97 -9.33 24.21
C ILE A 434 -7.99 -8.20 23.94
N SER A 435 -7.80 -7.47 22.85
CA SER A 435 -8.64 -6.32 22.48
C SER A 435 -10.11 -6.68 22.25
N TYR A 436 -10.36 -7.79 21.55
CA TYR A 436 -11.73 -8.19 21.19
C TYR A 436 -12.27 -9.34 22.04
N GLY A 437 -11.47 -10.38 22.30
CA GLY A 437 -11.91 -11.59 23.00
C GLY A 437 -11.97 -11.44 24.53
N VAL A 438 -10.91 -10.91 25.14
CA VAL A 438 -10.83 -10.77 26.61
C VAL A 438 -11.73 -9.63 27.09
N ARG A 439 -11.73 -8.51 26.38
CA ARG A 439 -12.55 -7.34 26.73
C ARG A 439 -14.04 -7.63 26.72
N GLU A 440 -14.55 -8.39 25.74
CA GLU A 440 -15.98 -8.74 25.69
C GLU A 440 -16.39 -9.61 26.89
N LYS A 441 -15.56 -10.59 27.27
CA LYS A 441 -15.81 -11.46 28.42
C LYS A 441 -15.71 -10.71 29.75
N ILE A 442 -14.74 -9.82 29.89
CA ILE A 442 -14.56 -8.99 31.08
C ILE A 442 -15.72 -8.00 31.23
N VAL A 443 -16.08 -7.26 30.18
CA VAL A 443 -17.17 -6.26 30.21
C VAL A 443 -18.49 -6.90 30.60
N LYS A 444 -18.78 -8.12 30.13
CA LYS A 444 -19.99 -8.87 30.49
C LYS A 444 -19.99 -9.38 31.94
N GLY A 445 -18.81 -9.60 32.55
CA GLY A 445 -18.67 -10.15 33.91
C GLY A 445 -18.48 -9.12 35.03
N THR A 446 -17.90 -7.95 34.76
CA THR A 446 -17.45 -7.00 35.81
C THR A 446 -18.19 -5.66 35.82
N GLY A 447 -19.21 -5.46 34.99
CA GLY A 447 -20.00 -4.22 34.98
C GLY A 447 -19.29 -3.00 34.39
N GLY A 448 -18.18 -3.17 33.66
CA GLY A 448 -17.53 -2.08 32.92
C GLY A 448 -15.99 -2.18 32.78
N LEU A 449 -15.42 -1.24 32.02
CA LEU A 449 -14.01 -1.12 31.63
C LEU A 449 -13.13 -0.41 32.67
N ASN A 450 -13.26 -0.73 33.96
CA ASN A 450 -12.50 -0.10 35.04
C ASN A 450 -11.42 -1.03 35.63
N LEU A 451 -10.76 -1.80 34.77
CA LEU A 451 -9.65 -2.67 35.16
C LEU A 451 -8.31 -1.99 34.93
N LYS A 452 -7.34 -2.35 35.76
CA LYS A 452 -5.93 -2.08 35.44
C LYS A 452 -5.53 -2.90 34.21
N VAL A 453 -4.63 -2.38 33.40
CA VAL A 453 -4.02 -3.11 32.28
C VAL A 453 -3.21 -4.30 32.80
N SER A 454 -2.51 -4.14 33.93
CA SER A 454 -1.83 -5.25 34.61
C SER A 454 -2.79 -6.41 34.95
N GLU A 455 -4.00 -6.10 35.44
CA GLU A 455 -5.06 -7.10 35.71
C GLU A 455 -5.49 -7.81 34.41
N ILE A 456 -5.61 -7.09 33.28
CA ILE A 456 -5.99 -7.68 31.99
C ILE A 456 -4.90 -8.65 31.48
N LEU A 457 -3.63 -8.23 31.56
CA LEU A 457 -2.49 -9.03 31.12
C LEU A 457 -2.32 -10.29 31.99
N ASP A 458 -2.46 -10.15 33.30
CA ASP A 458 -2.45 -11.28 34.25
C ASP A 458 -3.58 -12.28 33.95
N GLN A 459 -4.80 -11.79 33.68
CA GLN A 459 -5.90 -12.66 33.28
C GLN A 459 -5.56 -13.42 32.00
N TYR A 460 -5.07 -12.76 30.95
CA TYR A 460 -4.80 -13.42 29.68
C TYR A 460 -3.61 -14.40 29.74
N TYR A 461 -2.48 -13.97 30.30
CA TYR A 461 -1.24 -14.73 30.20
C TYR A 461 -1.04 -15.76 31.30
N ILE A 462 -1.55 -15.51 32.51
CA ILE A 462 -1.30 -16.32 33.71
C ILE A 462 -2.54 -17.14 34.10
N LYS A 463 -3.71 -16.49 34.23
CA LYS A 463 -4.90 -17.14 34.81
C LYS A 463 -5.78 -17.89 33.81
N ASN A 464 -5.65 -17.61 32.50
CA ASN A 464 -6.49 -18.16 31.45
C ASN A 464 -5.87 -19.40 30.77
N GLU A 465 -5.24 -20.28 31.55
CA GLU A 465 -4.77 -21.58 31.05
C GLU A 465 -5.95 -22.39 30.51
N GLY A 466 -5.87 -22.80 29.23
CA GLY A 466 -6.94 -23.54 28.54
C GLY A 466 -8.05 -22.69 27.89
N GLY A 467 -8.02 -21.35 28.01
CA GLY A 467 -9.06 -20.47 27.48
C GLY A 467 -8.82 -19.89 26.08
N LEU A 468 -8.76 -18.55 25.95
CA LEU A 468 -8.54 -17.91 24.63
C LEU A 468 -7.10 -18.12 24.13
N LYS A 469 -6.14 -18.17 25.06
CA LYS A 469 -4.71 -18.34 24.76
C LYS A 469 -4.36 -19.71 24.15
N SER A 470 -5.10 -20.77 24.52
CA SER A 470 -4.90 -22.11 23.97
C SER A 470 -5.44 -22.28 22.55
N ARG A 471 -6.31 -21.37 22.11
CA ARG A 471 -6.88 -21.34 20.74
C ARG A 471 -6.59 -19.99 20.08
N ARG A 472 -5.43 -19.40 20.38
CA ARG A 472 -5.12 -18.02 20.02
C ARG A 472 -5.07 -17.85 18.51
N PHE A 473 -4.46 -18.77 17.78
CA PHE A 473 -4.32 -18.68 16.32
C PHE A 473 -5.67 -18.86 15.62
N ASN A 474 -6.48 -19.82 16.06
CA ASN A 474 -7.85 -19.98 15.58
C ASN A 474 -8.74 -18.77 15.90
N THR A 475 -8.59 -18.20 17.10
CA THR A 475 -9.36 -17.02 17.54
C THR A 475 -8.95 -15.78 16.73
N PHE A 476 -7.65 -15.56 16.56
CA PHE A 476 -7.09 -14.48 15.76
C PHE A 476 -7.55 -14.56 14.30
N ALA A 477 -7.44 -15.73 13.66
CA ALA A 477 -7.93 -15.96 12.30
C ALA A 477 -9.41 -15.55 12.16
N ALA A 478 -10.26 -15.94 13.11
CA ALA A 478 -11.66 -15.54 13.10
C ALA A 478 -11.84 -14.01 13.23
N LEU A 479 -11.09 -13.36 14.13
CA LEU A 479 -11.17 -11.92 14.39
C LEU A 479 -10.71 -11.06 13.21
N ILE A 480 -9.72 -11.50 12.43
CA ILE A 480 -9.27 -10.80 11.22
C ILE A 480 -10.13 -11.12 9.98
N GLY A 481 -11.16 -11.96 10.13
CA GLY A 481 -12.13 -12.27 9.07
C GLY A 481 -11.78 -13.47 8.19
N LEU A 482 -10.74 -14.23 8.53
CA LEU A 482 -10.31 -15.43 7.80
C LEU A 482 -11.31 -16.60 7.97
N GLY A 483 -12.18 -16.51 8.98
CA GLY A 483 -13.24 -17.47 9.26
C GLY A 483 -12.80 -18.58 10.22
N THR A 484 -13.54 -19.69 10.21
CA THR A 484 -13.30 -20.83 11.09
C THR A 484 -12.36 -21.82 10.44
N TRP A 485 -11.45 -22.40 11.22
CA TRP A 485 -10.62 -23.52 10.77
C TRP A 485 -11.48 -24.74 10.47
N GLN A 486 -11.24 -25.37 9.32
CA GLN A 486 -11.94 -26.56 8.87
C GLN A 486 -11.01 -27.77 9.00
N ALA A 487 -11.13 -28.48 10.13
CA ALA A 487 -10.39 -29.70 10.37
C ALA A 487 -10.63 -30.70 9.21
N GLY A 488 -9.54 -31.26 8.68
CA GLY A 488 -9.56 -32.20 7.55
C GLY A 488 -9.35 -31.57 6.17
N THR A 489 -9.64 -30.28 5.97
CA THR A 489 -9.29 -29.58 4.71
C THR A 489 -7.95 -28.86 4.79
N GLY A 490 -7.49 -28.58 6.02
CA GLY A 490 -6.30 -27.78 6.26
C GLY A 490 -6.47 -26.34 5.78
N LYS A 491 -7.70 -25.79 5.84
CA LYS A 491 -8.03 -24.44 5.39
C LYS A 491 -8.96 -23.72 6.36
N PHE A 492 -8.95 -22.39 6.30
CA PHE A 492 -10.01 -21.56 6.88
C PHE A 492 -11.17 -21.34 5.90
N SER A 493 -12.36 -21.06 6.42
CA SER A 493 -13.58 -20.97 5.61
C SER A 493 -13.67 -19.78 4.66
N LYS A 494 -12.82 -18.75 4.81
CA LYS A 494 -12.81 -17.55 3.96
C LYS A 494 -11.44 -17.21 3.36
N GLU A 495 -10.54 -18.18 3.21
CA GLU A 495 -9.16 -17.94 2.74
C GLU A 495 -9.08 -17.12 1.44
N SER A 496 -9.87 -17.46 0.42
CA SER A 496 -9.80 -16.80 -0.89
C SER A 496 -10.25 -15.33 -0.83
N ASP A 497 -11.42 -15.07 -0.22
CA ASP A 497 -11.95 -13.72 -0.06
C ASP A 497 -11.02 -12.85 0.81
N TRP A 498 -10.45 -13.47 1.84
CA TRP A 498 -9.51 -12.81 2.74
C TRP A 498 -8.21 -12.43 2.04
N LEU A 499 -7.60 -13.34 1.27
CA LEU A 499 -6.38 -13.03 0.50
C LEU A 499 -6.61 -11.87 -0.48
N ASN A 500 -7.69 -11.92 -1.25
CA ASN A 500 -8.03 -10.87 -2.21
C ASN A 500 -8.24 -9.52 -1.53
N SER A 501 -8.92 -9.50 -0.37
CA SER A 501 -9.20 -8.25 0.36
C SER A 501 -7.96 -7.68 1.04
N TYR A 502 -7.11 -8.52 1.63
CA TYR A 502 -5.97 -8.05 2.43
C TYR A 502 -4.69 -7.82 1.63
N ALA A 503 -4.52 -8.38 0.42
CA ALA A 503 -3.39 -8.07 -0.44
C ALA A 503 -3.32 -6.55 -0.74
N THR A 504 -4.45 -5.94 -1.09
CA THR A 504 -4.56 -4.49 -1.29
C THR A 504 -4.28 -3.70 -0.01
N GLN A 505 -4.71 -4.19 1.15
CA GLN A 505 -4.45 -3.50 2.42
C GLN A 505 -2.96 -3.53 2.81
N VAL A 506 -2.30 -4.67 2.59
CA VAL A 506 -0.85 -4.81 2.79
C VAL A 506 -0.06 -3.93 1.81
N ALA A 507 -0.46 -3.87 0.54
CA ALA A 507 0.14 -2.94 -0.43
C ALA A 507 -0.06 -1.47 -0.01
N ASN A 508 -1.26 -1.11 0.46
CA ASN A 508 -1.53 0.23 0.97
C ASN A 508 -0.73 0.58 2.23
N SER A 509 -0.49 -0.40 3.11
CA SER A 509 0.40 -0.23 4.28
C SER A 509 1.84 0.00 3.84
N ALA A 510 2.34 -0.78 2.88
CA ALA A 510 3.66 -0.57 2.28
C ALA A 510 3.81 0.84 1.68
N ALA A 511 2.75 1.35 1.03
CA ALA A 511 2.71 2.71 0.53
C ALA A 511 2.87 3.77 1.61
N GLN A 512 2.16 3.57 2.73
CA GLN A 512 2.25 4.46 3.87
C GLN A 512 3.65 4.42 4.48
N TYR A 513 4.25 3.23 4.61
CA TYR A 513 5.62 3.07 5.09
C TYR A 513 6.62 3.86 4.24
N VAL A 514 6.57 3.70 2.91
CA VAL A 514 7.43 4.43 1.98
C VAL A 514 7.21 5.94 2.09
N ALA A 515 5.95 6.38 2.12
CA ALA A 515 5.59 7.79 2.22
C ALA A 515 6.08 8.44 3.53
N VAL A 516 5.93 7.75 4.66
CA VAL A 516 6.41 8.24 5.97
C VAL A 516 7.92 8.28 6.02
N SER A 517 8.59 7.22 5.54
CA SER A 517 10.06 7.17 5.46
C SER A 517 10.62 8.35 4.66
N ILE A 518 9.95 8.71 3.56
CA ILE A 518 10.30 9.87 2.75
C ILE A 518 9.96 11.19 3.45
N SER A 519 8.79 11.30 4.09
CA SER A 519 8.35 12.54 4.75
C SER A 519 9.23 12.90 5.94
N ASP A 520 9.65 11.91 6.74
CA ASP A 520 10.49 12.12 7.92
C ASP A 520 11.86 12.71 7.52
N ALA A 521 12.31 12.33 6.33
CA ALA A 521 13.52 12.83 5.70
C ALA A 521 13.44 14.28 5.21
N VAL A 522 12.29 14.70 4.69
CA VAL A 522 12.08 16.05 4.15
C VAL A 522 11.61 17.03 5.24
N GLY A 523 11.23 16.51 6.42
CA GLY A 523 10.77 17.28 7.58
C GLY A 523 9.24 17.40 7.63
N TYR A 524 8.66 17.05 8.80
CA TYR A 524 7.22 17.13 9.06
C TYR A 524 6.67 18.54 8.77
N GLY A 525 5.92 18.70 7.68
CA GLY A 525 5.30 19.97 7.31
C GLY A 525 5.42 20.30 5.82
N VAL A 526 6.33 19.63 5.10
CA VAL A 526 6.30 19.62 3.64
C VAL A 526 5.20 18.66 3.24
N SER A 527 4.11 19.18 2.66
CA SER A 527 3.14 18.35 1.95
C SER A 527 3.95 17.43 1.04
N LEU A 528 3.80 16.11 1.18
CA LEU A 528 4.37 15.14 0.23
C LEU A 528 4.21 15.77 -1.15
N PRO A 529 5.31 16.07 -1.87
CA PRO A 529 5.20 16.67 -3.18
C PRO A 529 4.16 15.84 -3.94
N ARG A 530 3.12 16.47 -4.46
CA ARG A 530 2.14 15.78 -5.32
C ARG A 530 2.84 15.10 -6.51
N ASP A 531 4.09 15.50 -6.73
CA ASP A 531 5.02 15.12 -7.78
C ASP A 531 6.07 14.10 -7.33
N ILE A 532 6.09 13.64 -6.07
CA ILE A 532 6.70 12.31 -5.85
C ILE A 532 5.77 11.38 -6.62
N PRO A 533 6.25 10.67 -7.64
CA PRO A 533 5.53 9.50 -8.09
C PRO A 533 5.57 8.55 -6.90
N LEU A 534 4.63 8.71 -5.99
CA LEU A 534 4.03 7.60 -5.27
C LEU A 534 3.33 6.83 -6.40
N VAL A 535 4.22 6.17 -7.16
CA VAL A 535 4.02 5.38 -8.35
C VAL A 535 2.69 4.69 -8.17
N ASN A 536 1.79 4.80 -9.16
CA ASN A 536 0.61 3.95 -9.26
C ASN A 536 0.93 2.62 -8.60
N PHE A 537 0.41 2.38 -7.39
CA PHE A 537 0.81 1.22 -6.60
C PHE A 537 0.48 0.01 -7.46
N THR A 538 1.50 -0.60 -8.05
CA THR A 538 1.32 -1.38 -9.27
C THR A 538 0.70 -2.72 -8.92
N SER A 539 0.14 -3.41 -9.90
CA SER A 539 -0.20 -4.84 -9.80
C SER A 539 0.92 -5.67 -9.17
N GLN A 540 2.19 -5.28 -9.37
CA GLN A 540 3.38 -5.96 -8.84
C GLN A 540 3.52 -5.85 -7.32
N GLN A 541 3.18 -4.70 -6.71
CA GLN A 541 3.21 -4.57 -5.24
C GLN A 541 2.07 -5.34 -4.60
N THR A 542 0.92 -5.40 -5.27
CA THR A 542 -0.19 -6.27 -4.86
C THR A 542 0.21 -7.75 -4.96
N GLU A 543 0.98 -8.14 -5.98
CA GLU A 543 1.53 -9.50 -6.10
C GLU A 543 2.55 -9.79 -4.98
N ALA A 544 3.48 -8.88 -4.71
CA ALA A 544 4.40 -9.00 -3.57
C ALA A 544 3.66 -9.11 -2.23
N ALA A 545 2.63 -8.28 -2.05
CA ALA A 545 1.74 -8.31 -0.89
C ALA A 545 1.02 -9.64 -0.78
N GLU A 546 0.50 -10.16 -1.88
CA GLU A 546 -0.16 -11.47 -1.91
C GLU A 546 0.81 -12.58 -1.51
N ILE A 547 2.06 -12.56 -1.98
CA ILE A 547 3.05 -13.59 -1.65
C ILE A 547 3.41 -13.54 -0.16
N VAL A 548 3.73 -12.37 0.38
CA VAL A 548 4.02 -12.20 1.83
C VAL A 548 2.79 -12.60 2.67
N LEU A 549 1.59 -12.23 2.23
CA LEU A 549 0.35 -12.58 2.89
C LEU A 549 0.07 -14.10 2.87
N ARG A 550 0.37 -14.78 1.75
CA ARG A 550 0.29 -16.24 1.63
C ARG A 550 1.29 -16.94 2.56
N ARG A 551 2.49 -16.38 2.75
CA ARG A 551 3.48 -16.90 3.73
C ARG A 551 2.95 -16.82 5.14
N PHE A 552 2.48 -15.63 5.54
CA PHE A 552 1.85 -15.43 6.85
C PHE A 552 0.67 -16.39 7.07
N LEU A 553 -0.22 -16.52 6.09
CA LEU A 553 -1.35 -17.44 6.14
C LEU A 553 -0.88 -18.89 6.33
N ASN A 554 0.11 -19.34 5.58
CA ASN A 554 0.64 -20.71 5.71
C ASN A 554 1.21 -20.96 7.12
N THR A 555 1.95 -20.02 7.68
CA THR A 555 2.45 -20.14 9.07
C THR A 555 1.30 -20.17 10.07
N LEU A 556 0.31 -19.29 9.91
CA LEU A 556 -0.86 -19.25 10.78
C LEU A 556 -1.63 -20.58 10.76
N LYS A 557 -1.76 -21.22 9.59
CA LYS A 557 -2.39 -22.53 9.43
C LYS A 557 -1.64 -23.64 10.16
N ILE A 558 -0.29 -23.62 10.13
CA ILE A 558 0.53 -24.59 10.88
C ILE A 558 0.24 -24.49 12.37
N HIS A 559 0.14 -23.26 12.89
CA HIS A 559 -0.14 -23.05 14.31
C HIS A 559 -1.59 -23.38 14.66
N ALA A 560 -2.57 -22.95 13.86
CA ALA A 560 -3.98 -23.24 14.08
C ALA A 560 -4.30 -24.75 14.03
N ALA A 561 -3.55 -25.53 13.24
CA ALA A 561 -3.69 -26.98 13.17
C ALA A 561 -3.13 -27.73 14.40
N ARG A 562 -2.27 -27.08 15.21
CA ARG A 562 -1.68 -27.64 16.43
C ARG A 562 -2.52 -27.37 17.68
N GLU A 563 -3.40 -26.37 17.62
CA GLU A 563 -4.40 -26.06 18.65
C GLU A 563 -5.60 -27.00 18.55
#